data_AF-A0A1H2ZAY7-F1
#
_entry.id   AF-A0A1H2ZAY7-F1
#
_cell.length_a   1.000
_cell.length_b   1.000
_cell.length_c   1.000
_cell.angle_alpha   90.00
_cell.angle_beta   90.00
_cell.angle_gamma   90.00
#
_symmetry.space_group_name_H-M   'P 1'
#
loop_
_entity.id
_entity.type
_entity.pdbx_description
1 polymer ?
#
loop_
_entity_poly.entity_id
_entity_poly.type
_entity_poly.pdbx_seq_one_letter_code
_entity_poly.pdbx_strand_id
1 'polypeptide(L)'
;MKKKLPHLFFAFLTGVIFLLVYFLILSGDYGTVFIKKEILLYTLYVLSFLIGVFSYYYYQKNSVTKRFIRIFPICMLVFSLVKHSSVVYSYYKYLISYIEMPKELRGYDLLDDKEVRQAGKIIMPIPQNDIYAYTDLFFDPNDNLLVYYKYDEKEANAPVDCILKYDKEGNLSDTLYLENHQEEKRNIALKEGYLIDFVEKSYSSFMIDGKKDFLPMKELKGEAQLSEKDIKAYLFEDPTDLITIIHIYGEENQIVIIKKENELYYSYTKGFFSSKDIDFSFPAHFYLFTTFKNPTPEIGEAPKERHIEPVYYLKKQTYNSGLQLLGERESFEEEKYRGDVYFKLLLNEQQLHLKTFYYQNLFPFGHTDDIRYYQNQNETLEIYNDIRLYTNRHLSYALLGTGYKYYLIKNKS
;
A
#
# COMPACT_ATOMS: atom_id res chain seq x y z
N MET A 1 53.38 39.41 16.94
CA MET A 1 52.14 38.65 17.28
C MET A 1 50.82 39.41 17.07
N LYS A 2 50.79 40.75 16.99
CA LYS A 2 49.53 41.53 16.90
C LYS A 2 48.65 41.31 15.65
N LYS A 3 49.20 40.83 14.52
CA LYS A 3 48.43 40.54 13.29
C LYS A 3 47.76 39.15 13.25
N LYS A 4 48.04 38.25 14.20
CA LYS A 4 47.50 36.86 14.20
C LYS A 4 46.24 36.67 15.06
N LEU A 5 46.06 37.52 16.07
CA LEU A 5 44.92 37.49 16.99
C LEU A 5 43.56 37.76 16.30
N PRO A 6 43.44 38.72 15.35
CA PRO A 6 42.16 38.97 14.68
C PRO A 6 41.70 37.79 13.83
N HIS A 7 42.63 37.09 13.18
CA HIS A 7 42.31 35.96 12.32
C HIS A 7 41.90 34.71 13.11
N LEU A 8 42.49 34.49 14.29
CA LEU A 8 42.06 33.44 15.20
C LEU A 8 40.65 33.73 15.75
N PHE A 9 40.38 35.00 16.07
CA PHE A 9 39.06 35.45 16.50
C PHE A 9 38.00 35.25 15.42
N PHE A 10 38.28 35.61 14.16
CA PHE A 10 37.36 35.34 13.04
C PHE A 10 37.12 33.84 12.83
N ALA A 11 38.16 33.00 12.89
CA ALA A 11 37.98 31.54 12.76
C ALA A 11 37.11 30.96 13.88
N PHE A 12 37.30 31.42 15.11
CA PHE A 12 36.46 31.04 16.25
C PHE A 12 35.01 31.50 16.06
N LEU A 13 34.81 32.75 15.64
CA LEU A 13 33.47 33.31 15.39
C LEU A 13 32.72 32.56 14.29
N THR A 14 33.40 32.20 13.19
CA THR A 14 32.79 31.37 12.13
C THR A 14 32.39 30.00 12.65
N GLY A 15 33.21 29.39 13.52
CA GLY A 15 32.86 28.13 14.20
C GLY A 15 31.63 28.26 15.09
N VAL A 16 31.51 29.35 15.85
CA VAL A 16 30.35 29.62 16.71
C VAL A 16 29.07 29.86 15.90
N ILE A 17 29.15 30.61 14.79
CA ILE A 17 28.00 30.83 13.89
C ILE A 17 27.51 29.50 13.30
N PHE A 18 28.43 28.63 12.87
CA PHE A 18 28.08 27.28 12.40
C PHE A 18 27.40 26.45 13.49
N LEU A 19 27.87 26.56 14.74
CA LEU A 19 27.31 25.84 15.89
C LEU A 19 25.89 26.33 16.24
N LEU A 20 25.62 27.63 16.11
CA LEU A 20 24.29 28.20 16.30
C LEU A 20 23.32 27.80 15.18
N VAL A 21 23.78 27.79 13.91
CA VAL A 21 22.98 27.29 12.77
C VAL A 21 22.66 25.79 12.94
N TYR A 22 23.60 25.00 13.46
CA TYR A 22 23.39 23.60 13.80
C TYR A 22 22.31 23.40 14.88
N PHE A 23 22.34 24.19 15.96
CA PHE A 23 21.29 24.15 16.99
C PHE A 23 19.91 24.58 16.46
N LEU A 24 19.86 25.55 15.53
CA LEU A 24 18.63 25.96 14.85
C LEU A 24 18.04 24.84 13.98
N ILE A 25 18.89 24.07 13.30
CA ILE A 25 18.47 22.91 12.50
C ILE A 25 17.99 21.77 13.41
N LEU A 26 18.61 21.56 14.57
CA LEU A 26 18.21 20.56 15.56
C LEU A 26 16.92 20.89 16.33
N SER A 27 16.64 22.18 16.55
CA SER A 27 15.53 22.65 17.40
C SER A 27 14.22 22.88 16.63
N GLY A 28 14.23 22.87 15.30
CA GLY A 28 13.01 22.78 14.50
C GLY A 28 12.51 21.34 14.36
N ASP A 29 11.29 21.16 13.82
CA ASP A 29 10.66 19.85 13.52
C ASP A 29 11.50 18.89 12.63
N TYR A 30 12.67 19.33 12.20
CA TYR A 30 13.70 18.56 11.49
C TYR A 30 14.39 17.50 12.36
N GLY A 31 14.38 17.61 13.70
CA GLY A 31 15.07 16.65 14.57
C GLY A 31 14.79 15.18 14.24
N THR A 32 13.54 14.82 13.94
CA THR A 32 13.12 13.42 13.73
C THR A 32 13.61 12.79 12.41
N VAL A 33 13.76 13.57 11.33
CA VAL A 33 14.28 13.07 10.03
C VAL A 33 15.80 12.92 10.07
N PHE A 34 16.49 13.77 10.84
CA PHE A 34 17.95 13.78 10.92
C PHE A 34 18.51 12.83 12.00
N ILE A 35 17.76 12.52 13.07
CA ILE A 35 18.14 11.55 14.12
C ILE A 35 18.31 10.13 13.55
N LYS A 36 17.52 9.72 12.53
CA LYS A 36 17.70 8.38 11.92
C LYS A 36 18.98 8.20 11.07
N LYS A 37 19.73 9.27 10.80
CA LYS A 37 20.98 9.25 10.01
C LYS A 37 22.15 9.95 10.75
N GLU A 38 22.25 9.74 12.06
CA GLU A 38 23.25 10.32 12.99
C GLU A 38 24.71 10.35 12.46
N ILE A 39 25.13 9.31 11.73
CA ILE A 39 26.54 9.17 11.32
C ILE A 39 26.95 10.19 10.25
N LEU A 40 26.07 10.52 9.29
CA LEU A 40 26.47 11.28 8.11
C LEU A 40 26.75 12.75 8.42
N LEU A 41 25.90 13.38 9.24
CA LEU A 41 26.03 14.81 9.57
C LEU A 41 27.17 15.06 10.56
N TYR A 42 27.35 14.17 11.54
CA TYR A 42 28.49 14.19 12.45
C TYR A 42 29.81 14.02 11.69
N THR A 43 29.86 13.09 10.74
CA THR A 43 31.03 12.90 9.86
C THR A 43 31.28 14.14 9.00
N LEU A 44 30.25 14.74 8.40
CA LEU A 44 30.39 15.94 7.57
C LEU A 44 30.84 17.16 8.40
N TYR A 45 30.40 17.27 9.65
CA TYR A 45 30.78 18.32 10.59
C TYR A 45 32.24 18.18 11.04
N VAL A 46 32.66 16.98 11.46
CA VAL A 46 34.06 16.70 11.82
C VAL A 46 34.97 16.94 10.60
N LEU A 47 34.55 16.52 9.40
CA LEU A 47 35.30 16.79 8.17
C LEU A 47 35.41 18.29 7.90
N SER A 48 34.31 19.04 8.00
CA SER A 48 34.29 20.49 7.73
C SER A 48 35.11 21.28 8.75
N PHE A 49 35.06 20.88 10.02
CA PHE A 49 35.87 21.46 11.09
C PHE A 49 37.36 21.16 10.88
N LEU A 50 37.71 19.90 10.60
CA LEU A 50 39.09 19.51 10.28
C LEU A 50 39.59 20.24 9.03
N ILE A 51 38.78 20.34 7.98
CA ILE A 51 39.10 21.12 6.78
C ILE A 51 39.33 22.59 7.14
N GLY A 52 38.50 23.20 7.99
CA GLY A 52 38.70 24.59 8.47
C GLY A 52 40.01 24.77 9.25
N VAL A 53 40.34 23.83 10.13
CA VAL A 53 41.59 23.82 10.91
C VAL A 53 42.81 23.61 10.00
N PHE A 54 42.75 22.65 9.08
CA PHE A 54 43.79 22.42 8.07
C PHE A 54 43.94 23.61 7.11
N SER A 55 42.83 24.26 6.78
CA SER A 55 42.82 25.48 5.96
C SER A 55 43.58 26.61 6.63
N TYR A 56 43.36 26.79 7.93
CA TYR A 56 44.05 27.79 8.74
C TYR A 56 45.54 27.47 8.92
N TYR A 57 45.89 26.20 9.17
CA TYR A 57 47.27 25.74 9.27
C TYR A 57 48.06 25.96 7.96
N TYR A 58 47.49 25.60 6.81
CA TYR A 58 48.13 25.80 5.50
C TYR A 58 48.07 27.25 4.98
N TYR A 59 47.14 28.08 5.46
CA TYR A 59 47.12 29.52 5.16
C TYR A 59 48.43 30.22 5.59
N GLN A 60 49.15 29.69 6.58
CA GLN A 60 50.46 30.19 6.99
C GLN A 60 51.60 29.93 5.98
N LYS A 61 51.49 28.96 5.05
CA LYS A 61 52.59 28.57 4.12
C LYS A 61 52.24 28.90 2.67
N ASN A 62 52.97 29.81 2.03
CA ASN A 62 52.65 30.40 0.71
C ASN A 62 52.79 29.38 -0.45
N SER A 63 51.71 28.69 -0.81
CA SER A 63 51.69 27.68 -1.88
C SER A 63 50.32 27.64 -2.59
N VAL A 64 50.29 27.11 -3.82
CA VAL A 64 49.11 26.80 -4.65
C VAL A 64 48.00 26.07 -3.86
N THR A 65 48.37 25.33 -2.81
CA THR A 65 47.49 24.68 -1.84
C THR A 65 46.48 25.65 -1.18
N LYS A 66 46.82 26.95 -1.05
CA LYS A 66 45.93 27.99 -0.49
C LYS A 66 44.66 28.25 -1.32
N ARG A 67 44.74 28.11 -2.65
CA ARG A 67 43.57 28.30 -3.53
C ARG A 67 42.67 27.06 -3.51
N PHE A 68 43.26 25.87 -3.53
CA PHE A 68 42.54 24.60 -3.49
C PHE A 68 41.72 24.45 -2.21
N ILE A 69 42.32 24.77 -1.06
CA ILE A 69 41.68 24.74 0.25
C ILE A 69 40.50 25.74 0.39
N ARG A 70 40.55 26.89 -0.30
CA ARG A 70 39.44 27.87 -0.31
C ARG A 70 38.28 27.42 -1.22
N ILE A 71 38.59 26.73 -2.30
CA ILE A 71 37.61 26.26 -3.29
C ILE A 71 36.96 24.95 -2.83
N PHE A 72 37.70 24.08 -2.14
CA PHE A 72 37.23 22.78 -1.65
C PHE A 72 35.91 22.83 -0.85
N PRO A 73 35.72 23.71 0.16
CA PRO A 73 34.44 23.78 0.89
C PRO A 73 33.30 24.28 0.00
N ILE A 74 33.57 25.16 -0.98
CA ILE A 74 32.57 25.61 -1.95
C ILE A 74 32.19 24.45 -2.88
N CYS A 75 33.15 23.67 -3.36
CA CYS A 75 32.90 22.47 -4.16
C CYS A 75 32.14 21.40 -3.37
N MET A 76 32.47 21.19 -2.09
CA MET A 76 31.74 20.26 -1.21
C MET A 76 30.32 20.74 -0.94
N LEU A 77 30.10 22.05 -0.81
CA LEU A 77 28.76 22.63 -0.67
C LEU A 77 27.95 22.46 -1.96
N VAL A 78 28.53 22.74 -3.13
CA VAL A 78 27.90 22.49 -4.43
C VAL A 78 27.60 21.00 -4.61
N PHE A 79 28.53 20.11 -4.28
CA PHE A 79 28.32 18.66 -4.36
C PHE A 79 27.24 18.17 -3.38
N SER A 80 27.17 18.74 -2.17
CA SER A 80 26.12 18.46 -1.20
C SER A 80 24.76 18.92 -1.72
N LEU A 81 24.67 20.12 -2.29
CA LEU A 81 23.45 20.62 -2.93
C LEU A 81 23.02 19.74 -4.11
N VAL A 82 23.95 19.30 -4.96
CA VAL A 82 23.68 18.35 -6.04
C VAL A 82 23.17 17.02 -5.47
N LYS A 83 23.85 16.46 -4.46
CA LYS A 83 23.51 15.17 -3.85
C LYS A 83 22.16 15.18 -3.13
N HIS A 84 21.81 16.29 -2.49
CA HIS A 84 20.58 16.43 -1.69
C HIS A 84 19.48 17.24 -2.39
N SER A 85 19.72 17.65 -3.63
CA SER A 85 18.80 18.42 -4.48
C SER A 85 17.40 17.81 -4.55
N SER A 86 17.30 16.48 -4.68
CA SER A 86 16.02 15.77 -4.71
C SER A 86 15.24 15.94 -3.42
N VAL A 87 15.90 15.85 -2.26
CA VAL A 87 15.27 16.00 -0.93
C VAL A 87 14.80 17.43 -0.71
N VAL A 88 15.64 18.42 -1.06
CA VAL A 88 15.28 19.84 -0.96
C VAL A 88 14.08 20.16 -1.85
N TYR A 89 14.08 19.64 -3.08
CA TYR A 89 12.98 19.83 -4.00
C TYR A 89 11.70 19.12 -3.53
N SER A 90 11.81 17.95 -2.91
CA SER A 90 10.65 17.29 -2.29
C SER A 90 10.03 18.11 -1.19
N TYR A 91 10.85 18.75 -0.36
CA TYR A 91 10.36 19.65 0.69
C TYR A 91 9.70 20.91 0.10
N TYR A 92 10.29 21.49 -0.93
CA TYR A 92 9.68 22.61 -1.66
C TYR A 92 8.29 22.24 -2.21
N LYS A 93 8.15 21.05 -2.84
CA LYS A 93 6.86 20.56 -3.34
C LYS A 93 5.82 20.40 -2.24
N TYR A 94 6.22 19.85 -1.09
CA TYR A 94 5.34 19.78 0.07
C TYR A 94 4.88 21.17 0.54
N LEU A 95 5.81 22.12 0.67
CA LEU A 95 5.47 23.48 1.10
C LEU A 95 4.49 24.16 0.14
N ILE A 96 4.73 24.07 -1.17
CA ILE A 96 3.82 24.63 -2.17
C ILE A 96 2.43 23.99 -2.06
N SER A 97 2.37 22.66 -2.02
CA SER A 97 1.09 21.94 -1.85
C SER A 97 0.39 22.32 -0.54
N TYR A 98 1.12 22.48 0.56
CA TYR A 98 0.53 22.90 1.82
C TYR A 98 0.03 24.36 1.81
N ILE A 99 0.75 25.26 1.15
CA ILE A 99 0.39 26.69 1.03
C ILE A 99 -0.83 26.86 0.13
N GLU A 100 -0.90 26.11 -0.97
CA GLU A 100 -2.01 26.15 -1.93
C GLU A 100 -3.28 25.48 -1.40
N MET A 101 -3.16 24.61 -0.38
CA MET A 101 -4.31 23.90 0.20
C MET A 101 -5.35 24.89 0.76
N PRO A 102 -6.61 24.85 0.28
CA PRO A 102 -7.69 25.66 0.83
C PRO A 102 -7.88 25.41 2.33
N LYS A 103 -8.15 26.48 3.09
CA LYS A 103 -8.23 26.41 4.57
C LYS A 103 -9.38 25.54 5.04
N GLU A 104 -10.45 25.47 4.25
CA GLU A 104 -11.67 24.70 4.51
C GLU A 104 -11.36 23.19 4.59
N LEU A 105 -10.35 22.72 3.85
CA LEU A 105 -9.96 21.31 3.84
C LEU A 105 -9.37 20.85 5.16
N ARG A 106 -8.90 21.77 6.01
CA ARG A 106 -8.38 21.42 7.35
C ARG A 106 -9.44 20.75 8.23
N GLY A 107 -10.72 21.05 7.99
CA GLY A 107 -11.85 20.47 8.71
C GLY A 107 -12.31 19.10 8.20
N TYR A 108 -11.66 18.53 7.17
CA TYR A 108 -12.02 17.20 6.66
C TYR A 108 -11.57 16.13 7.64
N ASP A 109 -12.44 15.16 7.89
CA ASP A 109 -12.22 14.07 8.82
C ASP A 109 -11.25 13.05 8.22
N LEU A 110 -10.24 12.65 9.01
CA LEU A 110 -9.27 11.63 8.60
C LEU A 110 -9.89 10.24 8.73
N LEU A 111 -9.85 9.48 7.65
CA LEU A 111 -10.13 8.05 7.66
C LEU A 111 -8.87 7.30 8.12
N ASP A 112 -8.90 6.79 9.35
CA ASP A 112 -7.83 5.98 9.95
C ASP A 112 -8.45 4.74 10.67
N ASP A 113 -7.92 4.34 11.83
CA ASP A 113 -8.44 3.25 12.67
C ASP A 113 -9.57 3.66 13.60
N LYS A 114 -10.01 4.92 13.55
CA LYS A 114 -11.08 5.44 14.40
C LYS A 114 -12.37 5.57 13.63
N GLU A 115 -13.45 5.36 14.36
CA GLU A 115 -14.79 5.64 13.87
C GLU A 115 -14.96 7.15 13.64
N VAL A 116 -15.51 7.51 12.48
CA VAL A 116 -15.86 8.89 12.14
C VAL A 116 -17.38 9.03 12.10
N ARG A 117 -17.90 10.12 12.69
CA ARG A 117 -19.34 10.44 12.69
C ARG A 117 -19.56 11.78 12.01
N GLN A 118 -20.22 11.78 10.87
CA GLN A 118 -20.44 12.98 10.07
C GLN A 118 -21.79 12.93 9.36
N ALA A 119 -22.51 14.06 9.35
CA ALA A 119 -23.80 14.22 8.67
C ALA A 119 -24.88 13.16 9.00
N GLY A 120 -24.84 12.51 10.18
CA GLY A 120 -25.78 11.43 10.52
C GLY A 120 -25.39 10.06 9.96
N LYS A 121 -24.16 9.92 9.43
CA LYS A 121 -23.51 8.66 9.09
C LYS A 121 -22.48 8.28 10.15
N ILE A 122 -22.26 6.99 10.29
CA ILE A 122 -21.17 6.39 11.07
C ILE A 122 -20.27 5.64 10.08
N ILE A 123 -19.00 6.00 10.03
CA ILE A 123 -17.97 5.37 9.21
C ILE A 123 -17.11 4.54 10.15
N MET A 124 -17.25 3.23 10.07
CA MET A 124 -16.51 2.27 10.89
C MET A 124 -15.37 1.66 10.09
N PRO A 125 -14.12 1.74 10.56
CA PRO A 125 -13.02 1.01 9.93
C PRO A 125 -13.24 -0.50 10.10
N ILE A 126 -13.01 -1.25 9.04
CA ILE A 126 -12.84 -2.70 9.12
C ILE A 126 -11.43 -2.94 9.67
N PRO A 127 -11.27 -3.62 10.83
CA PRO A 127 -9.98 -3.69 11.52
C PRO A 127 -8.89 -4.25 10.63
N GLN A 128 -7.93 -3.44 10.18
CA GLN A 128 -6.77 -3.92 9.44
C GLN A 128 -5.55 -3.66 10.28
N ASN A 129 -5.09 -4.71 10.97
CA ASN A 129 -3.89 -4.62 11.78
C ASN A 129 -2.67 -4.73 10.87
N ASP A 130 -1.62 -3.94 11.13
CA ASP A 130 -0.32 -3.99 10.41
C ASP A 130 0.35 -5.37 10.46
N ILE A 131 -0.19 -6.22 11.32
CA ILE A 131 0.18 -7.59 11.60
C ILE A 131 -0.27 -8.59 10.49
N TYR A 132 -1.31 -8.27 9.73
CA TYR A 132 -1.83 -9.17 8.68
C TYR A 132 -1.26 -8.81 7.31
N ALA A 133 -0.67 -9.78 6.61
CA ALA A 133 -0.08 -9.57 5.28
C ALA A 133 -1.12 -9.41 4.18
N TYR A 134 -2.34 -9.91 4.39
CA TYR A 134 -3.33 -10.03 3.35
C TYR A 134 -4.74 -9.91 3.93
N THR A 135 -5.58 -9.09 3.30
CA THR A 135 -6.99 -8.91 3.67
C THR A 135 -7.86 -8.99 2.42
N ASP A 136 -8.78 -9.96 2.41
CA ASP A 136 -9.76 -10.14 1.33
C ASP A 136 -11.19 -9.94 1.84
N LEU A 137 -12.04 -9.38 0.99
CA LEU A 137 -13.45 -9.08 1.28
C LEU A 137 -14.34 -9.71 0.23
N PHE A 138 -15.44 -10.32 0.66
CA PHE A 138 -16.43 -10.90 -0.24
C PHE A 138 -17.77 -11.10 0.49
N PHE A 139 -18.82 -11.42 -0.25
CA PHE A 139 -20.15 -11.70 0.30
C PHE A 139 -20.46 -13.19 0.28
N ASP A 140 -21.12 -13.70 1.33
CA ASP A 140 -21.75 -15.02 1.29
C ASP A 140 -23.08 -14.97 0.51
N PRO A 141 -23.72 -16.12 0.18
CA PRO A 141 -24.99 -16.10 -0.57
C PRO A 141 -26.15 -15.44 0.17
N ASN A 142 -25.99 -15.18 1.46
CA ASN A 142 -26.96 -14.44 2.26
C ASN A 142 -26.60 -12.96 2.37
N ASP A 143 -25.72 -12.43 1.50
CA ASP A 143 -25.23 -11.05 1.49
C ASP A 143 -24.50 -10.60 2.77
N ASN A 144 -23.98 -11.53 3.59
CA ASN A 144 -23.13 -11.14 4.72
C ASN A 144 -21.72 -10.84 4.23
N LEU A 145 -21.13 -9.73 4.67
CA LEU A 145 -19.75 -9.41 4.34
C LEU A 145 -18.80 -10.27 5.18
N LEU A 146 -17.89 -10.95 4.51
CA LEU A 146 -16.85 -11.75 5.12
C LEU A 146 -15.49 -11.11 4.83
N VAL A 147 -14.68 -10.97 5.88
CA VAL A 147 -13.34 -10.37 5.80
C VAL A 147 -12.32 -11.39 6.27
N TYR A 148 -11.49 -11.86 5.34
CA TYR A 148 -10.45 -12.86 5.60
C TYR A 148 -9.11 -12.18 5.93
N TYR A 149 -8.52 -12.54 7.07
CA TYR A 149 -7.22 -12.08 7.52
C TYR A 149 -6.22 -13.23 7.52
N LYS A 150 -5.09 -13.03 6.83
CA LYS A 150 -3.96 -13.96 6.85
C LYS A 150 -2.73 -13.33 7.50
N TYR A 151 -2.13 -14.03 8.46
CA TYR A 151 -0.97 -13.57 9.22
C TYR A 151 0.37 -13.83 8.52
N ASP A 152 1.32 -12.88 8.62
CA ASP A 152 2.71 -13.07 8.17
C ASP A 152 3.65 -13.47 9.32
N GLU A 153 4.54 -14.41 9.06
CA GLU A 153 5.27 -15.25 10.02
C GLU A 153 6.29 -14.56 10.95
N LYS A 154 6.45 -13.23 10.92
CA LYS A 154 7.63 -12.60 11.52
C LYS A 154 7.54 -12.24 12.99
N GLU A 155 6.38 -12.32 13.63
CA GLU A 155 6.28 -12.11 15.09
C GLU A 155 5.78 -13.36 15.81
N ALA A 156 6.68 -13.97 16.59
CA ALA A 156 6.40 -15.12 17.43
C ALA A 156 5.62 -14.68 18.68
N ASN A 157 4.29 -14.73 18.59
CA ASN A 157 3.29 -14.87 19.68
C ASN A 157 1.89 -14.82 19.02
N ALA A 158 1.56 -15.90 18.29
CA ALA A 158 0.76 -15.89 17.06
C ALA A 158 -0.71 -15.46 17.19
N PRO A 159 -1.19 -14.48 16.38
CA PRO A 159 -2.58 -14.42 15.98
C PRO A 159 -2.87 -15.54 14.97
N VAL A 160 -4.11 -16.04 15.02
CA VAL A 160 -4.63 -17.11 14.17
C VAL A 160 -5.26 -16.46 12.93
N ASP A 161 -5.12 -17.07 11.75
CA ASP A 161 -5.87 -16.66 10.55
C ASP A 161 -7.36 -16.66 10.89
N CYS A 162 -8.08 -15.63 10.48
CA CYS A 162 -9.48 -15.49 10.90
C CYS A 162 -10.36 -14.89 9.82
N ILE A 163 -11.66 -15.14 9.95
CA ILE A 163 -12.69 -14.56 9.11
C ILE A 163 -13.67 -13.82 10.01
N LEU A 164 -13.80 -12.51 9.80
CA LEU A 164 -14.84 -11.71 10.43
C LEU A 164 -16.09 -11.73 9.55
N LYS A 165 -17.26 -11.95 10.16
CA LYS A 165 -18.55 -11.94 9.46
C LYS A 165 -19.40 -10.77 9.92
N TYR A 166 -19.74 -9.88 9.00
CA TYR A 166 -20.67 -8.77 9.20
C TYR A 166 -22.03 -9.09 8.60
N ASP A 167 -23.10 -8.82 9.35
CA ASP A 167 -24.48 -8.95 8.87
C ASP A 167 -24.85 -7.84 7.86
N LYS A 168 -26.08 -7.87 7.33
CA LYS A 168 -26.58 -6.89 6.35
C LYS A 168 -26.72 -5.48 6.93
N GLU A 169 -26.74 -5.37 8.25
CA GLU A 169 -26.78 -4.14 9.01
C GLU A 169 -25.37 -3.57 9.26
N GLY A 170 -24.32 -4.33 8.95
CA GLY A 170 -22.92 -3.96 9.12
C GLY A 170 -22.41 -4.16 10.54
N ASN A 171 -23.06 -5.00 11.34
CA ASN A 171 -22.60 -5.40 12.67
C ASN A 171 -21.80 -6.69 12.58
N LEU A 172 -20.75 -6.79 13.39
CA LEU A 172 -19.99 -8.02 13.53
C LEU A 172 -20.88 -9.09 14.18
N SER A 173 -21.18 -10.13 13.41
CA SER A 173 -22.09 -11.21 13.78
C SER A 173 -21.37 -12.47 14.25
N ASP A 174 -20.20 -12.79 13.67
CA ASP A 174 -19.40 -13.96 14.01
C ASP A 174 -17.91 -13.70 13.70
N THR A 175 -17.04 -14.44 14.36
CA THR A 175 -15.60 -14.50 14.09
C THR A 175 -15.19 -15.96 14.04
N LEU A 176 -14.72 -16.41 12.88
CA LEU A 176 -14.19 -17.75 12.70
C LEU A 176 -12.67 -17.71 12.82
N TYR A 177 -12.13 -18.30 13.89
CA TYR A 177 -10.70 -18.55 14.02
C TYR A 177 -10.35 -19.86 13.30
N LEU A 178 -9.40 -19.80 12.38
CA LEU A 178 -8.89 -20.96 11.65
C LEU A 178 -7.75 -21.58 12.47
N GLU A 179 -8.12 -22.29 13.54
CA GLU A 179 -7.17 -22.80 14.55
C GLU A 179 -6.05 -23.67 13.96
N ASN A 180 -4.82 -23.39 14.40
CA ASN A 180 -3.63 -24.19 14.14
C ASN A 180 -3.52 -25.29 15.19
N HIS A 181 -4.23 -26.41 15.00
CA HIS A 181 -4.28 -27.51 15.97
C HIS A 181 -3.10 -28.48 15.95
N GLN A 182 -2.00 -28.21 15.24
CA GLN A 182 -0.91 -29.18 15.09
C GLN A 182 0.49 -28.57 15.29
N GLU A 183 1.44 -29.46 15.58
CA GLU A 183 2.89 -29.17 15.63
C GLU A 183 3.40 -28.60 14.30
N GLU A 184 2.72 -28.88 13.19
CA GLU A 184 2.88 -28.23 11.89
C GLU A 184 1.75 -27.22 11.64
N LYS A 185 2.12 -26.00 11.23
CA LYS A 185 1.19 -24.91 10.94
C LYS A 185 0.29 -25.28 9.75
N ARG A 186 -1.04 -25.30 9.95
CA ARG A 186 -1.98 -25.48 8.83
C ARG A 186 -1.82 -24.29 7.88
N ASN A 187 -1.51 -24.58 6.62
CA ASN A 187 -1.43 -23.56 5.58
C ASN A 187 -2.77 -23.51 4.86
N ILE A 188 -3.68 -22.69 5.38
CA ILE A 188 -4.99 -22.47 4.78
C ILE A 188 -4.89 -21.29 3.80
N ALA A 189 -5.50 -21.46 2.63
CA ALA A 189 -5.68 -20.37 1.69
C ALA A 189 -7.12 -20.32 1.19
N LEU A 190 -7.60 -19.09 1.01
CA LEU A 190 -8.88 -18.81 0.39
C LEU A 190 -8.70 -18.78 -1.13
N LYS A 191 -9.40 -19.67 -1.86
CA LYS A 191 -9.39 -19.77 -3.34
C LYS A 191 -10.80 -20.09 -3.85
N GLU A 192 -11.34 -19.29 -4.76
CA GLU A 192 -12.70 -19.48 -5.33
C GLU A 192 -13.82 -19.67 -4.29
N GLY A 193 -13.73 -19.03 -3.12
CA GLY A 193 -14.69 -19.22 -2.02
C GLY A 193 -14.50 -20.53 -1.24
N TYR A 194 -13.44 -21.28 -1.47
CA TYR A 194 -13.05 -22.41 -0.63
C TYR A 194 -11.88 -22.04 0.27
N LEU A 195 -11.96 -22.48 1.53
CA LEU A 195 -10.81 -22.54 2.42
C LEU A 195 -10.11 -23.87 2.17
N ILE A 196 -8.91 -23.82 1.63
CA ILE A 196 -8.16 -25.02 1.26
C ILE A 196 -7.01 -25.20 2.25
N ASP A 197 -7.01 -26.34 2.95
CA ASP A 197 -5.92 -26.78 3.80
C ASP A 197 -4.97 -27.66 2.98
N PHE A 198 -3.78 -27.11 2.69
CA PHE A 198 -2.81 -27.81 1.87
C PHE A 198 -2.07 -28.93 2.59
N VAL A 199 -2.01 -28.88 3.92
CA VAL A 199 -1.30 -29.88 4.73
C VAL A 199 -2.18 -31.12 4.81
N GLU A 200 -3.44 -30.92 5.21
CA GLU A 200 -4.40 -32.00 5.44
C GLU A 200 -5.13 -32.47 4.18
N LYS A 201 -4.87 -31.82 3.02
CA LYS A 201 -5.57 -32.06 1.75
C LYS A 201 -7.08 -32.04 1.94
N SER A 202 -7.57 -31.04 2.65
CA SER A 202 -8.99 -30.86 2.92
C SER A 202 -9.45 -29.46 2.53
N TYR A 203 -10.75 -29.26 2.45
CA TYR A 203 -11.33 -27.99 2.08
C TYR A 203 -12.64 -27.74 2.83
N SER A 204 -12.97 -26.48 3.03
CA SER A 204 -14.27 -26.06 3.55
C SER A 204 -14.93 -25.12 2.55
N SER A 205 -16.22 -25.37 2.30
CA SER A 205 -17.11 -24.50 1.51
C SER A 205 -17.73 -23.39 2.36
N PHE A 206 -17.15 -23.06 3.53
CA PHE A 206 -17.69 -22.08 4.46
C PHE A 206 -18.10 -20.76 3.80
N MET A 207 -17.33 -20.29 2.82
CA MET A 207 -17.63 -19.02 2.13
C MET A 207 -18.78 -19.13 1.12
N ILE A 208 -19.15 -20.35 0.73
CA ILE A 208 -20.17 -20.64 -0.28
C ILE A 208 -21.46 -21.08 0.38
N ASP A 209 -21.43 -21.90 1.43
CA ASP A 209 -22.66 -22.44 2.04
C ASP A 209 -22.69 -22.33 3.58
N GLY A 210 -21.70 -21.65 4.18
CA GLY A 210 -21.62 -21.46 5.62
C GLY A 210 -21.21 -22.71 6.40
N LYS A 211 -20.90 -23.84 5.75
CA LYS A 211 -20.45 -25.05 6.44
C LYS A 211 -18.99 -24.95 6.83
N LYS A 212 -18.73 -24.96 8.14
CA LYS A 212 -17.38 -24.83 8.72
C LYS A 212 -16.55 -26.13 8.59
N ASP A 213 -17.21 -27.27 8.38
CA ASP A 213 -16.54 -28.57 8.36
C ASP A 213 -15.57 -28.67 7.17
N PHE A 214 -14.36 -29.14 7.45
CA PHE A 214 -13.38 -29.47 6.42
C PHE A 214 -13.63 -30.88 5.92
N LEU A 215 -13.90 -31.00 4.62
CA LEU A 215 -14.04 -32.26 3.91
C LEU A 215 -12.72 -32.66 3.26
N PRO A 216 -12.36 -33.96 3.25
CA PRO A 216 -11.16 -34.40 2.55
C PRO A 216 -11.31 -34.20 1.04
N MET A 217 -10.25 -33.75 0.38
CA MET A 217 -10.16 -33.74 -1.07
C MET A 217 -9.83 -35.14 -1.60
N LYS A 218 -10.35 -35.48 -2.78
CA LYS A 218 -10.06 -36.76 -3.44
C LYS A 218 -8.86 -36.61 -4.39
N GLU A 219 -7.90 -37.53 -4.28
CA GLU A 219 -6.74 -37.50 -5.16
C GLU A 219 -7.01 -38.15 -6.52
N LEU A 220 -6.59 -37.47 -7.58
CA LEU A 220 -6.58 -37.96 -8.96
C LEU A 220 -5.20 -38.57 -9.27
N LYS A 221 -5.15 -39.91 -9.31
CA LYS A 221 -3.94 -40.71 -9.56
C LYS A 221 -4.16 -41.70 -10.70
N GLY A 222 -3.06 -42.15 -11.31
CA GLY A 222 -3.10 -43.15 -12.38
C GLY A 222 -3.77 -42.61 -13.65
N GLU A 223 -4.73 -43.36 -14.20
CA GLU A 223 -5.46 -42.95 -15.41
C GLU A 223 -6.33 -41.69 -15.22
N ALA A 224 -6.68 -41.36 -13.97
CA ALA A 224 -7.46 -40.16 -13.64
C ALA A 224 -6.59 -38.92 -13.38
N GLN A 225 -5.26 -39.05 -13.36
CA GLN A 225 -4.33 -37.95 -13.13
C GLN A 225 -4.44 -36.91 -14.26
N LEU A 226 -4.49 -35.62 -13.89
CA LEU A 226 -4.64 -34.55 -14.87
C LEU A 226 -3.40 -34.44 -15.75
N SER A 227 -3.60 -34.51 -17.06
CA SER A 227 -2.55 -34.26 -18.06
C SER A 227 -2.34 -32.76 -18.28
N GLU A 228 -1.23 -32.38 -18.91
CA GLU A 228 -0.97 -30.99 -19.30
C GLU A 228 -2.09 -30.44 -20.21
N LYS A 229 -2.66 -31.28 -21.07
CA LYS A 229 -3.76 -30.90 -21.96
C LYS A 229 -5.02 -30.56 -21.15
N ASP A 230 -5.33 -31.35 -20.13
CA ASP A 230 -6.50 -31.12 -19.28
C ASP A 230 -6.36 -29.81 -18.50
N ILE A 231 -5.17 -29.55 -17.95
CA ILE A 231 -4.88 -28.30 -17.23
C ILE A 231 -4.99 -27.09 -18.16
N LYS A 232 -4.50 -27.17 -19.39
CA LYS A 232 -4.66 -26.10 -20.39
C LYS A 232 -6.11 -25.87 -20.78
N ALA A 233 -6.89 -26.94 -20.93
CA ALA A 233 -8.32 -26.82 -21.22
C ALA A 233 -9.04 -26.06 -20.09
N TYR A 234 -8.78 -26.41 -18.83
CA TYR A 234 -9.31 -25.65 -17.70
C TYR A 234 -8.80 -24.20 -17.65
N LEU A 235 -7.58 -23.92 -18.08
CA LEU A 235 -7.05 -22.54 -18.02
C LEU A 235 -7.60 -21.61 -19.11
N PHE A 236 -7.83 -22.14 -20.30
CA PHE A 236 -8.03 -21.33 -21.51
C PHE A 236 -9.35 -21.60 -22.22
N GLU A 237 -10.01 -22.73 -21.96
CA GLU A 237 -11.25 -23.12 -22.65
C GLU A 237 -12.45 -23.06 -21.70
N ASP A 238 -12.41 -23.77 -20.57
CA ASP A 238 -13.52 -23.85 -19.61
C ASP A 238 -13.03 -23.77 -18.14
N PRO A 239 -12.87 -22.55 -17.59
CA PRO A 239 -12.27 -22.34 -16.29
C PRO A 239 -13.18 -22.61 -15.09
N THR A 240 -14.46 -22.93 -15.29
CA THR A 240 -15.41 -23.03 -14.16
C THR A 240 -15.07 -24.11 -13.13
N ASP A 241 -14.32 -25.13 -13.53
CA ASP A 241 -13.99 -26.27 -12.68
C ASP A 241 -12.60 -26.17 -12.05
N LEU A 242 -11.77 -25.20 -12.39
CA LEU A 242 -10.42 -25.08 -11.84
C LEU A 242 -10.39 -24.10 -10.67
N ILE A 243 -10.03 -24.61 -9.49
CA ILE A 243 -10.03 -23.83 -8.25
C ILE A 243 -8.69 -23.14 -8.02
N THR A 244 -7.58 -23.89 -8.08
CA THR A 244 -6.25 -23.31 -7.91
C THR A 244 -5.14 -24.22 -8.45
N ILE A 245 -4.00 -23.63 -8.81
CA ILE A 245 -2.74 -24.33 -9.07
C ILE A 245 -1.69 -23.77 -8.12
N ILE A 246 -0.96 -24.66 -7.44
CA ILE A 246 -0.03 -24.28 -6.38
C ILE A 246 1.32 -24.87 -6.69
N HIS A 247 2.34 -24.01 -6.68
CA HIS A 247 3.72 -24.43 -6.79
C HIS A 247 4.26 -24.88 -5.43
N ILE A 248 4.78 -26.10 -5.35
CA ILE A 248 5.49 -26.57 -4.15
C ILE A 248 6.95 -26.12 -4.27
N TYR A 249 7.41 -25.22 -3.40
CA TYR A 249 8.80 -24.79 -3.40
C TYR A 249 9.72 -25.93 -2.95
N GLY A 250 10.71 -26.28 -3.78
CA GLY A 250 11.70 -27.34 -3.48
C GLY A 250 11.49 -28.65 -4.26
N GLU A 251 10.34 -28.82 -4.90
CA GLU A 251 10.08 -29.92 -5.84
C GLU A 251 9.66 -29.34 -7.20
N GLU A 252 9.95 -30.04 -8.31
CA GLU A 252 9.36 -29.72 -9.63
C GLU A 252 7.88 -30.14 -9.70
N ASN A 253 7.14 -30.02 -8.58
CA ASN A 253 5.77 -30.52 -8.45
C ASN A 253 4.81 -29.36 -8.14
N GLN A 254 3.66 -29.40 -8.78
CA GLN A 254 2.51 -28.54 -8.54
C GLN A 254 1.33 -29.37 -8.06
N ILE A 255 0.46 -28.75 -7.27
CA ILE A 255 -0.85 -29.30 -6.92
C ILE A 255 -1.91 -28.52 -7.70
N VAL A 256 -2.64 -29.23 -8.54
CA VAL A 256 -3.81 -28.70 -9.25
C VAL A 256 -5.05 -29.12 -8.48
N ILE A 257 -5.92 -28.18 -8.14
CA ILE A 257 -7.17 -28.42 -7.42
C ILE A 257 -8.33 -28.03 -8.32
N ILE A 258 -9.23 -28.99 -8.55
CA ILE A 258 -10.42 -28.80 -9.39
C ILE A 258 -11.68 -29.15 -8.63
N LYS A 259 -12.80 -28.57 -9.05
CA LYS A 259 -14.15 -28.92 -8.64
C LYS A 259 -14.72 -29.91 -9.65
N LYS A 260 -15.25 -31.02 -9.15
CA LYS A 260 -16.02 -31.99 -9.94
C LYS A 260 -17.16 -32.53 -9.09
N GLU A 261 -18.37 -32.59 -9.65
CA GLU A 261 -19.54 -33.15 -8.95
C GLU A 261 -19.82 -32.51 -7.57
N ASN A 262 -19.52 -31.21 -7.43
CA ASN A 262 -19.60 -30.42 -6.17
C ASN A 262 -18.60 -30.81 -5.07
N GLU A 263 -17.58 -31.60 -5.38
CA GLU A 263 -16.47 -31.90 -4.48
C GLU A 263 -15.13 -31.41 -5.05
N LEU A 264 -14.15 -31.18 -4.18
CA LEU A 264 -12.80 -30.82 -4.62
C LEU A 264 -11.89 -32.04 -4.74
N TYR A 265 -11.15 -32.04 -5.83
CA TYR A 265 -10.16 -33.05 -6.19
C TYR A 265 -8.80 -32.39 -6.35
N TYR A 266 -7.73 -33.13 -6.07
CA TYR A 266 -6.37 -32.66 -6.32
C TYR A 266 -5.55 -33.64 -7.16
N SER A 267 -4.66 -33.12 -7.99
CA SER A 267 -3.72 -33.90 -8.81
C SER A 267 -2.33 -33.31 -8.67
N TYR A 268 -1.33 -34.16 -8.45
CA TYR A 268 0.06 -33.76 -8.59
C TYR A 268 0.43 -33.70 -10.06
N THR A 269 1.18 -32.67 -10.44
CA THR A 269 1.67 -32.48 -11.80
C THR A 269 3.08 -31.90 -11.76
N LYS A 270 3.87 -32.06 -12.83
CA LYS A 270 5.21 -31.46 -12.89
C LYS A 270 5.10 -29.93 -13.03
N GLY A 271 6.15 -29.19 -12.69
CA GLY A 271 6.18 -27.73 -12.74
C GLY A 271 5.98 -27.19 -14.15
N PHE A 272 4.74 -26.93 -14.54
CA PHE A 272 4.37 -26.44 -15.88
C PHE A 272 4.23 -24.91 -15.94
N PHE A 273 4.05 -24.25 -14.80
CA PHE A 273 3.71 -22.83 -14.68
C PHE A 273 4.46 -22.18 -13.51
N SER A 274 4.87 -20.92 -13.63
CA SER A 274 5.42 -20.20 -12.47
C SER A 274 4.28 -19.76 -11.54
N SER A 275 4.56 -19.59 -10.24
CA SER A 275 3.56 -19.09 -9.27
C SER A 275 3.02 -17.70 -9.59
N LYS A 276 3.66 -16.96 -10.52
CA LYS A 276 3.18 -15.69 -11.05
C LYS A 276 2.17 -15.84 -12.19
N ASP A 277 2.09 -17.01 -12.82
CA ASP A 277 1.34 -17.17 -14.07
C ASP A 277 -0.14 -17.41 -13.83
N ILE A 278 -0.55 -17.87 -12.63
CA ILE A 278 -1.91 -18.35 -12.42
C ILE A 278 -2.36 -18.14 -10.97
N ASP A 279 -2.99 -16.99 -10.72
CA ASP A 279 -3.84 -16.78 -9.55
C ASP A 279 -5.31 -16.91 -9.99
N PHE A 280 -6.05 -17.82 -9.37
CA PHE A 280 -7.45 -18.09 -9.70
C PHE A 280 -8.36 -17.13 -8.91
N SER A 281 -9.30 -16.56 -9.65
CA SER A 281 -10.11 -15.39 -9.32
C SER A 281 -11.51 -15.75 -8.84
N PHE A 282 -11.79 -15.41 -7.58
CA PHE A 282 -13.04 -15.54 -6.81
C PHE A 282 -14.41 -15.42 -7.55
N PRO A 283 -15.50 -16.00 -6.99
CA PRO A 283 -16.81 -16.07 -7.64
C PRO A 283 -17.50 -14.72 -7.89
N ALA A 284 -18.48 -14.77 -8.80
CA ALA A 284 -19.12 -13.67 -9.52
C ALA A 284 -20.08 -12.75 -8.71
N HIS A 285 -19.54 -12.03 -7.73
CA HIS A 285 -20.04 -10.69 -7.38
C HIS A 285 -19.07 -9.65 -7.97
N PHE A 286 -19.46 -8.39 -8.12
CA PHE A 286 -18.51 -7.36 -8.58
C PHE A 286 -17.30 -7.33 -7.64
N TYR A 287 -16.24 -8.00 -8.09
CA TYR A 287 -15.00 -8.34 -7.40
C TYR A 287 -14.58 -7.24 -6.41
N LEU A 288 -14.60 -7.53 -5.11
CA LEU A 288 -14.24 -6.60 -4.02
C LEU A 288 -12.72 -6.39 -3.91
N PHE A 289 -12.07 -6.18 -5.07
CA PHE A 289 -10.79 -5.50 -5.31
C PHE A 289 -9.56 -6.32 -5.73
N THR A 290 -9.71 -7.35 -6.57
CA THR A 290 -8.62 -7.85 -7.44
C THR A 290 -9.04 -7.95 -8.92
N THR A 291 -8.04 -7.78 -9.78
CA THR A 291 -8.06 -7.51 -11.24
C THR A 291 -8.87 -8.51 -12.08
N PHE A 292 -9.76 -7.97 -12.91
CA PHE A 292 -10.63 -8.67 -13.86
C PHE A 292 -9.89 -9.61 -14.82
N LYS A 293 -10.48 -10.79 -15.09
CA LYS A 293 -10.23 -11.59 -16.30
C LYS A 293 -11.34 -11.50 -17.36
N ASN A 294 -12.55 -11.05 -17.03
CA ASN A 294 -13.61 -10.73 -17.99
C ASN A 294 -14.62 -9.74 -17.38
N PRO A 295 -14.57 -8.44 -17.70
CA PRO A 295 -15.58 -7.50 -17.23
C PRO A 295 -16.94 -7.80 -17.90
N THR A 296 -18.02 -7.74 -17.12
CA THR A 296 -19.36 -7.41 -17.63
C THR A 296 -19.21 -6.15 -18.50
N PRO A 297 -19.85 -6.06 -19.68
CA PRO A 297 -19.60 -4.95 -20.59
C PRO A 297 -19.81 -3.62 -19.87
N GLU A 298 -18.76 -2.80 -19.86
CA GLU A 298 -18.72 -1.44 -19.34
C GLU A 298 -19.89 -0.66 -19.96
N ILE A 299 -20.87 -0.25 -19.14
CA ILE A 299 -21.99 0.57 -19.62
C ILE A 299 -21.55 2.04 -19.61
N GLY A 300 -20.69 2.40 -20.57
CA GLY A 300 -20.47 3.78 -21.00
C GLY A 300 -19.93 4.77 -19.95
N GLU A 301 -20.01 6.06 -20.31
CA GLU A 301 -19.42 7.19 -19.58
C GLU A 301 -19.87 7.26 -18.12
N ALA A 302 -18.92 7.53 -17.21
CA ALA A 302 -19.19 7.76 -15.80
C ALA A 302 -20.36 8.75 -15.62
N PRO A 303 -21.32 8.48 -14.71
CA PRO A 303 -22.44 9.38 -14.48
C PRO A 303 -21.94 10.81 -14.19
N LYS A 304 -22.68 11.82 -14.69
CA LYS A 304 -22.35 13.25 -14.46
C LYS A 304 -22.28 13.59 -12.98
N GLU A 305 -23.03 12.89 -12.15
CA GLU A 305 -23.01 12.97 -10.70
C GLU A 305 -22.25 11.75 -10.17
N ARG A 306 -21.03 11.98 -9.68
CA ARG A 306 -20.17 10.96 -9.09
C ARG A 306 -20.36 10.96 -7.58
N HIS A 307 -20.36 9.79 -6.95
CA HIS A 307 -20.41 9.72 -5.50
C HIS A 307 -19.05 10.07 -4.89
N ILE A 308 -17.95 9.83 -5.59
CA ILE A 308 -16.59 10.17 -5.17
C ILE A 308 -16.13 11.43 -5.91
N GLU A 309 -15.98 12.54 -5.19
CA GLU A 309 -15.49 13.81 -5.73
C GLU A 309 -14.17 14.21 -5.05
N PRO A 310 -13.01 13.94 -5.66
CA PRO A 310 -11.74 14.42 -5.14
C PRO A 310 -11.64 15.94 -5.27
N VAL A 311 -11.12 16.55 -4.21
CA VAL A 311 -11.04 18.01 -4.05
C VAL A 311 -9.59 18.49 -4.06
N TYR A 312 -8.68 17.75 -3.43
CA TYR A 312 -7.27 18.17 -3.33
C TYR A 312 -6.33 17.01 -3.00
N TYR A 313 -5.10 17.07 -3.53
CA TYR A 313 -4.02 16.13 -3.22
C TYR A 313 -2.90 16.86 -2.48
N LEU A 314 -2.77 16.61 -1.18
CA LEU A 314 -1.69 17.16 -0.37
C LEU A 314 -0.45 16.28 -0.48
N LYS A 315 0.57 16.75 -1.19
CA LYS A 315 1.81 16.01 -1.43
C LYS A 315 2.77 16.12 -0.24
N LYS A 316 2.63 15.24 0.76
CA LYS A 316 3.51 15.22 1.95
C LYS A 316 4.94 14.80 1.64
N GLN A 317 5.12 13.87 0.70
CA GLN A 317 6.42 13.37 0.30
C GLN A 317 6.42 13.04 -1.18
N THR A 318 7.17 13.81 -1.97
CA THR A 318 7.47 13.48 -3.37
C THR A 318 8.81 12.79 -3.47
N TYR A 319 8.98 11.93 -4.47
CA TYR A 319 10.27 11.35 -4.83
C TYR A 319 10.60 11.88 -6.21
N ASN A 320 11.72 12.58 -6.27
CA ASN A 320 12.10 13.33 -7.45
C ASN A 320 13.50 12.94 -7.89
N SER A 321 13.76 13.08 -9.18
CA SER A 321 15.14 13.11 -9.65
C SER A 321 15.87 14.29 -9.00
N GLY A 322 17.15 14.10 -8.66
CA GLY A 322 18.01 15.19 -8.22
C GLY A 322 18.43 16.08 -9.39
N LEU A 323 19.26 17.06 -9.10
CA LEU A 323 20.00 17.82 -10.10
C LEU A 323 20.93 16.87 -10.87
N GLN A 324 20.57 16.60 -12.12
CA GLN A 324 21.34 15.77 -13.06
C GLN A 324 22.35 16.65 -13.77
N LEU A 325 23.64 16.48 -13.47
CA LEU A 325 24.72 17.19 -14.16
C LEU A 325 25.12 16.50 -15.47
N LEU A 326 24.94 15.17 -15.54
CA LEU A 326 25.27 14.31 -16.68
C LEU A 326 24.25 13.16 -16.70
N GLY A 327 23.50 13.00 -17.78
CA GLY A 327 22.49 11.96 -17.95
C GLY A 327 21.33 12.41 -18.84
N GLU A 328 20.54 11.47 -19.34
CA GLU A 328 19.38 11.75 -20.21
C GLU A 328 18.11 12.13 -19.42
N ARG A 329 18.13 11.96 -18.09
CA ARG A 329 16.98 12.22 -17.23
C ARG A 329 16.84 13.70 -16.89
N GLU A 330 15.63 14.22 -16.93
CA GLU A 330 15.35 15.58 -16.50
C GLU A 330 15.64 15.76 -15.00
N SER A 331 16.17 16.93 -14.64
CA SER A 331 16.38 17.30 -13.23
C SER A 331 15.05 17.67 -12.59
N PHE A 332 14.85 17.27 -11.34
CA PHE A 332 13.64 17.61 -10.56
C PHE A 332 12.32 17.08 -11.13
N GLU A 333 12.40 15.98 -11.88
CA GLU A 333 11.27 15.21 -12.38
C GLU A 333 10.61 14.47 -11.22
N GLU A 334 9.30 14.64 -11.03
CA GLU A 334 8.53 13.96 -9.98
C GLU A 334 8.16 12.56 -10.45
N GLU A 335 8.64 11.53 -9.74
CA GLU A 335 8.46 10.13 -10.14
C GLU A 335 7.27 9.49 -9.44
N LYS A 336 7.06 9.86 -8.18
CA LYS A 336 6.00 9.33 -7.31
C LYS A 336 5.80 10.27 -6.13
N TYR A 337 4.63 10.20 -5.52
CA TYR A 337 4.39 10.93 -4.27
C TYR A 337 3.46 10.17 -3.31
N ARG A 338 3.53 10.59 -2.05
CA ARG A 338 2.77 10.11 -0.91
C ARG A 338 2.16 11.30 -0.20
N GLY A 339 0.95 11.15 0.28
CA GLY A 339 0.24 12.27 0.86
C GLY A 339 -1.16 11.93 1.30
N ASP A 340 -2.01 12.95 1.34
CA ASP A 340 -3.43 12.79 1.62
C ASP A 340 -4.24 13.20 0.39
N VAL A 341 -5.27 12.42 0.07
CA VAL A 341 -6.33 12.84 -0.84
C VAL A 341 -7.52 13.32 -0.02
N TYR A 342 -8.00 14.52 -0.32
CA TYR A 342 -9.22 15.12 0.23
C TYR A 342 -10.31 14.92 -0.80
N PHE A 343 -11.44 14.37 -0.38
CA PHE A 343 -12.57 14.08 -1.25
C PHE A 343 -13.88 14.27 -0.52
N LYS A 344 -14.94 14.53 -1.30
CA LYS A 344 -16.30 14.45 -0.82
C LYS A 344 -16.88 13.11 -1.23
N LEU A 345 -17.68 12.54 -0.34
CA LEU A 345 -18.46 11.34 -0.61
C LEU A 345 -19.94 11.70 -0.54
N LEU A 346 -20.65 11.57 -1.65
CA LEU A 346 -22.09 11.79 -1.73
C LEU A 346 -22.80 10.47 -1.53
N LEU A 347 -23.60 10.36 -0.47
CA LEU A 347 -24.37 9.15 -0.13
C LEU A 347 -25.75 9.55 0.38
N ASN A 348 -26.80 9.13 -0.34
CA ASN A 348 -28.21 9.43 0.00
C ASN A 348 -28.43 10.93 0.27
N GLU A 349 -28.01 11.79 -0.67
CA GLU A 349 -28.11 13.26 -0.59
C GLU A 349 -27.28 13.91 0.53
N GLN A 350 -26.50 13.13 1.28
CA GLN A 350 -25.58 13.64 2.29
C GLN A 350 -24.16 13.69 1.74
N GLN A 351 -23.48 14.79 2.04
CA GLN A 351 -22.08 15.00 1.65
C GLN A 351 -21.17 14.80 2.86
N LEU A 352 -20.26 13.84 2.76
CA LEU A 352 -19.22 13.57 3.74
C LEU A 352 -17.91 14.20 3.26
N HIS A 353 -17.16 14.84 4.14
CA HIS A 353 -15.90 15.52 3.83
C HIS A 353 -14.75 14.75 4.47
N LEU A 354 -14.05 13.97 3.65
CA LEU A 354 -13.14 12.93 4.12
C LEU A 354 -11.74 13.12 3.53
N LYS A 355 -10.73 12.72 4.28
CA LYS A 355 -9.36 12.61 3.78
C LYS A 355 -8.77 11.25 4.15
N THR A 356 -7.97 10.70 3.26
CA THR A 356 -7.28 9.43 3.45
C THR A 356 -5.86 9.51 2.92
N PHE A 357 -4.98 8.65 3.43
CA PHE A 357 -3.64 8.50 2.88
C PHE A 357 -3.72 7.99 1.44
N TYR A 358 -2.82 8.47 0.59
CA TYR A 358 -2.74 8.13 -0.82
C TYR A 358 -1.29 7.99 -1.30
N TYR A 359 -1.07 7.08 -2.26
CA TYR A 359 0.20 6.80 -2.90
C TYR A 359 0.03 6.85 -4.42
N GLN A 360 0.85 7.61 -5.13
CA GLN A 360 0.80 7.67 -6.60
C GLN A 360 2.17 7.45 -7.23
N ASN A 361 2.22 6.60 -8.27
CA ASN A 361 3.33 6.51 -9.22
C ASN A 361 3.02 7.38 -10.45
N LEU A 362 3.99 8.13 -10.97
CA LEU A 362 3.81 9.04 -12.11
C LEU A 362 4.54 8.58 -13.39
N PHE A 363 5.39 7.54 -13.32
CA PHE A 363 6.13 6.99 -14.46
C PHE A 363 6.23 5.44 -14.40
N PRO A 364 6.18 4.71 -15.53
CA PRO A 364 5.78 5.11 -16.89
C PRO A 364 4.30 4.79 -17.17
N PHE A 365 3.42 5.03 -16.18
CA PHE A 365 1.98 5.00 -16.38
C PHE A 365 1.51 6.44 -16.37
N GLY A 366 1.41 7.04 -17.57
CA GLY A 366 0.71 8.31 -17.73
C GLY A 366 -0.71 8.14 -17.21
N HIS A 367 -0.99 8.70 -16.04
CA HIS A 367 -2.28 8.53 -15.39
C HIS A 367 -3.20 9.69 -15.73
N THR A 368 -4.17 9.43 -16.60
CA THR A 368 -5.52 9.94 -16.44
C THR A 368 -6.14 9.30 -15.20
N ASP A 369 -7.03 10.03 -14.51
CA ASP A 369 -7.83 9.46 -13.42
C ASP A 369 -8.53 8.18 -13.91
N ASP A 370 -8.29 7.06 -13.23
CA ASP A 370 -8.97 5.80 -13.51
C ASP A 370 -10.36 5.85 -12.87
N ILE A 371 -11.34 6.21 -13.67
CA ILE A 371 -12.73 6.37 -13.24
C ILE A 371 -13.56 5.30 -13.91
N ARG A 372 -14.12 4.40 -13.10
CA ARG A 372 -14.98 3.32 -13.57
C ARG A 372 -16.26 3.27 -12.77
N TYR A 373 -17.34 2.92 -13.44
CA TYR A 373 -18.64 2.78 -12.82
C TYR A 373 -19.32 1.51 -13.31
N TYR A 374 -19.78 0.69 -12.37
CA TYR A 374 -20.47 -0.55 -12.63
C TYR A 374 -21.81 -0.53 -11.88
N GLN A 375 -22.87 -0.99 -12.54
CA GLN A 375 -24.18 -1.08 -11.94
C GLN A 375 -24.94 -2.28 -12.51
N ASN A 376 -25.59 -3.04 -11.62
CA ASN A 376 -26.60 -4.03 -11.99
C ASN A 376 -27.92 -3.74 -11.24
N GLN A 377 -28.84 -4.71 -11.22
CA GLN A 377 -30.16 -4.53 -10.59
C GLN A 377 -30.09 -4.26 -9.07
N ASN A 378 -29.01 -4.70 -8.41
CA ASN A 378 -28.91 -4.75 -6.96
C ASN A 378 -27.68 -4.01 -6.41
N GLU A 379 -26.63 -3.87 -7.22
CA GLU A 379 -25.30 -3.45 -6.81
C GLU A 379 -24.79 -2.28 -7.65
N THR A 380 -23.99 -1.42 -7.03
CA THR A 380 -23.20 -0.39 -7.70
C THR A 380 -21.76 -0.45 -7.21
N LEU A 381 -20.81 -0.24 -8.10
CA LEU A 381 -19.40 -0.05 -7.77
C LEU A 381 -18.87 1.17 -8.53
N GLU A 382 -18.43 2.17 -7.78
CA GLU A 382 -17.72 3.33 -8.31
C GLU A 382 -16.25 3.25 -7.92
N ILE A 383 -15.36 3.47 -8.88
CA ILE A 383 -13.90 3.47 -8.70
C ILE A 383 -13.38 4.83 -9.15
N TYR A 384 -12.62 5.47 -8.28
CA TYR A 384 -11.81 6.65 -8.58
C TYR A 384 -10.38 6.38 -8.12
N ASN A 385 -9.49 6.08 -9.06
CA ASN A 385 -8.13 5.61 -8.77
C ASN A 385 -8.17 4.46 -7.75
N ASP A 386 -7.64 4.67 -6.54
CA ASP A 386 -7.62 3.66 -5.48
C ASP A 386 -8.85 3.69 -4.56
N ILE A 387 -9.70 4.72 -4.66
CA ILE A 387 -10.92 4.85 -3.87
C ILE A 387 -12.03 4.06 -4.56
N ARG A 388 -12.69 3.19 -3.82
CA ARG A 388 -13.81 2.39 -4.31
C ARG A 388 -15.01 2.53 -3.38
N LEU A 389 -16.18 2.71 -3.96
CA LEU A 389 -17.45 2.74 -3.25
C LEU A 389 -18.36 1.66 -3.79
N TYR A 390 -18.68 0.68 -2.95
CA TYR A 390 -19.64 -0.37 -3.23
C TYR A 390 -20.94 -0.14 -2.46
N THR A 391 -22.07 -0.26 -3.14
CA THR A 391 -23.39 -0.28 -2.50
C THR A 391 -24.23 -1.44 -3.03
N ASN A 392 -25.12 -1.97 -2.19
CA ASN A 392 -26.07 -3.00 -2.57
C ASN A 392 -27.40 -2.74 -1.88
N ARG A 393 -28.51 -2.84 -2.62
CA ARG A 393 -29.87 -2.58 -2.12
C ARG A 393 -30.29 -3.49 -0.95
N HIS A 394 -29.61 -4.63 -0.78
CA HIS A 394 -29.86 -5.59 0.28
C HIS A 394 -29.05 -5.29 1.56
N LEU A 395 -28.12 -4.34 1.51
CA LEU A 395 -27.31 -3.91 2.63
C LEU A 395 -27.81 -2.57 3.19
N SER A 396 -27.75 -2.43 4.51
CA SER A 396 -28.08 -1.16 5.19
C SER A 396 -26.88 -0.21 5.29
N TYR A 397 -25.75 -0.57 4.66
CA TYR A 397 -24.49 0.16 4.67
C TYR A 397 -23.86 0.19 3.26
N ALA A 398 -22.93 1.13 3.07
CA ALA A 398 -22.01 1.14 1.93
C ALA A 398 -20.61 0.68 2.36
N LEU A 399 -19.86 0.06 1.45
CA LEU A 399 -18.48 -0.36 1.67
C LEU A 399 -17.53 0.59 0.91
N LEU A 400 -16.64 1.25 1.64
CA LEU A 400 -15.66 2.20 1.09
C LEU A 400 -14.25 1.61 1.24
N GLY A 401 -13.53 1.45 0.13
CA GLY A 401 -12.09 1.17 0.10
C GLY A 401 -11.30 2.40 -0.29
N THR A 402 -10.21 2.72 0.42
CA THR A 402 -9.37 3.90 0.13
C THR A 402 -8.03 3.55 -0.50
N GLY A 403 -7.83 2.30 -0.90
CA GLY A 403 -6.54 1.74 -1.32
C GLY A 403 -5.59 1.41 -0.16
N TYR A 404 -5.82 2.03 1.01
CA TYR A 404 -5.12 1.70 2.25
C TYR A 404 -6.00 0.90 3.21
N LYS A 405 -7.26 1.31 3.37
CA LYS A 405 -8.21 0.66 4.30
C LYS A 405 -9.62 0.50 3.76
N TYR A 406 -10.38 -0.39 4.41
CA TYR A 406 -11.81 -0.59 4.16
C TYR A 406 -12.68 -0.08 5.31
N TYR A 407 -13.86 0.44 4.97
CA TYR A 407 -14.78 1.08 5.90
C TYR A 407 -16.23 0.70 5.60
N LEU A 408 -17.00 0.47 6.64
CA LEU A 408 -18.46 0.35 6.58
C LEU A 408 -19.09 1.72 6.87
N ILE A 409 -19.94 2.20 5.98
CA ILE A 409 -20.66 3.47 6.14
C ILE A 409 -22.13 3.17 6.36
N LYS A 410 -22.61 3.39 7.59
CA LYS A 410 -24.01 3.15 7.97
C LYS A 410 -24.73 4.42 8.39
N ASN A 411 -26.05 4.41 8.33
CA ASN A 411 -26.84 5.46 8.95
C ASN A 411 -26.72 5.39 10.47
N LYS A 412 -26.74 6.55 11.13
CA LYS A 412 -26.89 6.63 12.57
C LYS A 412 -28.30 6.16 12.93
N SER A 413 -28.38 4.98 13.53
CA SER A 413 -29.58 4.40 14.15
C SER A 413 -30.07 5.23 15.32
#